data_AF-A0A1Y5FH67-F1
#
_entry.id   AF-A0A1Y5FH67-F1
#
_cell.length_a   1.000
_cell.length_b   1.000
_cell.length_c   1.000
_cell.angle_alpha   90.00
_cell.angle_beta   90.00
_cell.angle_gamma   90.00
#
_symmetry.space_group_name_H-M   'P 1'
#
loop_
_entity.id
_entity.type
_entity.pdbx_description
1 polymer ?
#
loop_
_entity_poly.entity_id
_entity_poly.type
_entity_poly.pdbx_seq_one_letter_code
_entity_poly.pdbx_strand_id
1 'polypeptide(L)'
;MKQLILAGMVLAIGAVDVRADCSASTKELASALVGQSVDASGSGGNWKESHCGSGTSGELWKVGAGTVVDPAVKVGTWSTSAHNVTYDYGTGGTYTWTLHKVGTTYYFCNASSEVASGTLGTLGDCS
;
A
#
# COMPACT_ATOMS: atom_id res chain seq x y z
N MET A 1 -58.52 6.20 -14.17
CA MET A 1 -57.41 6.79 -13.41
C MET A 1 -56.76 5.68 -12.61
N LYS A 2 -55.52 5.28 -12.92
CA LYS A 2 -54.78 4.23 -12.20
C LYS A 2 -53.45 4.82 -11.76
N GLN A 3 -53.26 4.86 -10.44
CA GLN A 3 -52.18 5.58 -9.79
C GLN A 3 -50.86 4.82 -9.92
N LEU A 4 -49.81 5.58 -10.19
CA LEU A 4 -48.41 5.16 -10.23
C LEU A 4 -47.87 5.08 -8.80
N ILE A 5 -47.26 3.96 -8.42
CA ILE A 5 -46.45 3.85 -7.21
C ILE A 5 -45.01 3.62 -7.65
N LEU A 6 -44.19 4.69 -7.65
CA LEU A 6 -42.74 4.57 -7.71
C LEU A 6 -42.23 4.35 -6.28
N ALA A 7 -41.79 3.13 -5.97
CA ALA A 7 -41.03 2.84 -4.77
C ALA A 7 -39.58 3.30 -5.00
N GLY A 8 -39.25 4.50 -4.48
CA GLY A 8 -37.88 5.01 -4.47
C GLY A 8 -37.03 4.28 -3.43
N MET A 9 -36.13 3.42 -3.89
CA MET A 9 -35.10 2.82 -3.06
C MET A 9 -33.94 3.81 -2.92
N VAL A 10 -33.85 4.45 -1.76
CA VAL A 10 -32.68 5.27 -1.39
C VAL A 10 -31.57 4.31 -0.95
N LEU A 11 -30.57 4.14 -1.81
CA LEU A 11 -29.29 3.54 -1.42
C LEU A 11 -28.53 4.57 -0.58
N ALA A 12 -28.56 4.38 0.74
CA ALA A 12 -27.65 5.06 1.66
C ALA A 12 -26.23 4.54 1.40
N ILE A 13 -25.46 5.27 0.61
CA ILE A 13 -24.02 5.04 0.46
C ILE A 13 -23.41 5.55 1.79
N GLY A 14 -23.16 4.64 2.73
CA GLY A 14 -22.40 4.97 3.93
C GLY A 14 -21.00 5.37 3.50
N ALA A 15 -20.66 6.64 3.65
CA ALA A 15 -19.28 7.08 3.57
C ALA A 15 -18.55 6.44 4.76
N VAL A 16 -17.72 5.43 4.47
CA VAL A 16 -16.73 4.99 5.44
C VAL A 16 -15.64 6.06 5.44
N ASP A 17 -15.58 6.85 6.50
CA ASP A 17 -14.43 7.71 6.76
C ASP A 17 -13.23 6.79 7.05
N VAL A 18 -12.48 6.41 6.00
CA VAL A 18 -11.11 5.90 6.16
C VAL A 18 -10.29 7.08 6.64
N ARG A 19 -10.26 7.28 7.96
CA ARG A 19 -9.34 8.22 8.58
C ARG A 19 -7.95 7.57 8.57
N ALA A 20 -6.98 8.30 8.06
CA ALA A 20 -5.56 8.02 8.22
C ALA A 20 -5.22 7.67 9.68
N ASP A 21 -4.77 6.44 9.92
CA ASP A 21 -4.32 6.01 11.24
C ASP A 21 -2.78 6.00 11.30
N CYS A 22 -2.23 7.20 11.41
CA CYS A 22 -0.81 7.44 11.68
C CYS A 22 -0.56 7.72 13.17
N SER A 23 -1.38 7.14 14.05
CA SER A 23 -1.26 7.34 15.49
C SER A 23 -0.09 6.53 16.08
N ALA A 24 0.53 7.01 17.15
CA ALA A 24 1.67 6.31 17.76
C ALA A 24 1.33 4.88 18.22
N SER A 25 0.06 4.62 18.56
CA SER A 25 -0.45 3.31 19.00
C SER A 25 -0.59 2.27 17.90
N THR A 26 -0.51 2.66 16.62
CA THR A 26 -0.75 1.76 15.49
C THR A 26 0.51 1.44 14.70
N LYS A 27 1.68 1.84 15.20
CA LYS A 27 2.97 1.52 14.57
C LYS A 27 3.15 0.01 14.45
N GLU A 28 3.50 -0.42 13.25
CA GLU A 28 3.79 -1.81 12.91
C GLU A 28 5.29 -1.94 12.59
N LEU A 29 5.88 -3.11 12.81
CA LEU A 29 7.27 -3.30 12.41
C LEU A 29 7.34 -3.37 10.88
N ALA A 30 8.23 -2.56 10.29
CA ALA A 30 8.40 -2.51 8.84
C ALA A 30 8.91 -3.84 8.26
N SER A 31 9.47 -4.72 9.11
CA SER A 31 9.80 -6.11 8.76
C SER A 31 8.59 -6.94 8.32
N ALA A 32 7.36 -6.48 8.55
CA ALA A 32 6.15 -7.09 8.00
C ALA A 32 6.13 -7.10 6.45
N LEU A 33 6.90 -6.22 5.80
CA LEU A 33 6.96 -6.11 4.35
C LEU A 33 7.90 -7.15 3.71
N VAL A 34 8.78 -7.79 4.48
CA VAL A 34 9.83 -8.67 3.96
C VAL A 34 9.20 -9.87 3.24
N GLY A 35 9.49 -10.03 1.95
CA GLY A 35 8.93 -11.11 1.14
C GLY A 35 7.41 -11.02 1.01
N GLN A 36 6.84 -9.81 1.03
CA GLN A 36 5.44 -9.55 0.72
C GLN A 36 5.32 -8.65 -0.51
N SER A 37 4.11 -8.59 -1.07
CA SER A 37 3.72 -7.50 -1.96
C SER A 37 2.84 -6.49 -1.21
N VAL A 38 2.89 -5.24 -1.63
CA VAL A 38 1.98 -4.18 -1.23
C VAL A 38 1.02 -3.93 -2.39
N ASP A 39 -0.28 -3.90 -2.09
CA ASP A 39 -1.31 -3.26 -2.92
C ASP A 39 -1.92 -2.12 -2.11
N ALA A 40 -1.41 -0.91 -2.34
CA ALA A 40 -1.81 0.30 -1.64
C ALA A 40 -2.12 1.43 -2.62
N SER A 41 -2.92 2.40 -2.18
CA SER A 41 -3.28 3.57 -2.96
C SER A 41 -3.08 4.83 -2.13
N GLY A 42 -2.57 5.88 -2.77
CA GLY A 42 -2.44 7.22 -2.21
C GLY A 42 -2.79 8.30 -3.23
N SER A 43 -2.68 9.56 -2.83
CA SER A 43 -2.95 10.71 -3.72
C SER A 43 -2.05 10.75 -4.97
N GLY A 44 -0.90 10.08 -4.93
CA GLY A 44 0.04 9.94 -6.04
C GLY A 44 -0.12 8.70 -6.93
N GLY A 45 -1.10 7.83 -6.66
CA GLY A 45 -1.40 6.64 -7.48
C GLY A 45 -1.29 5.30 -6.73
N ASN A 46 -1.29 4.21 -7.50
CA ASN A 46 -1.33 2.84 -6.97
C ASN A 46 0.09 2.25 -6.78
N TRP A 47 0.34 1.81 -5.56
CA TRP A 47 1.57 1.19 -5.09
C TRP A 47 1.36 -0.32 -5.11
N LYS A 48 1.69 -0.91 -6.25
CA LYS A 48 1.72 -2.36 -6.45
C LYS A 48 3.17 -2.78 -6.55
N GLU A 49 3.77 -3.20 -5.44
CA GLU A 49 5.22 -3.40 -5.36
C GLU A 49 5.57 -4.65 -4.52
N SER A 50 6.58 -5.40 -4.94
CA SER A 50 7.13 -6.58 -4.28
C SER A 50 8.42 -6.23 -3.56
N HIS A 51 8.50 -6.60 -2.29
CA HIS A 51 9.67 -6.45 -1.43
C HIS A 51 10.56 -7.68 -1.53
N CYS A 52 11.21 -7.83 -2.68
CA CYS A 52 12.10 -8.93 -3.00
C CYS A 52 13.37 -8.86 -2.15
N GLY A 53 13.83 -9.99 -1.61
CA GLY A 53 14.99 -10.08 -0.74
C GLY A 53 14.69 -10.75 0.59
N SER A 54 15.63 -10.66 1.53
CA SER A 54 15.49 -11.25 2.86
C SER A 54 16.14 -10.34 3.91
N GLY A 55 15.69 -10.45 5.16
CA GLY A 55 16.20 -9.60 6.24
C GLY A 55 15.61 -8.20 6.19
N THR A 56 16.45 -7.17 6.28
CA THR A 56 16.00 -5.78 6.43
C THR A 56 16.10 -4.94 5.16
N SER A 57 16.56 -5.49 4.03
CA SER A 57 16.63 -4.76 2.76
C SER A 57 16.56 -5.69 1.56
N GLY A 58 16.31 -5.11 0.39
CA GLY A 58 16.26 -5.86 -0.85
C GLY A 58 15.86 -5.01 -2.05
N GLU A 59 15.44 -5.67 -3.11
CA GLU A 59 15.00 -5.04 -4.35
C GLU A 59 13.51 -4.77 -4.31
N LEU A 60 13.10 -3.64 -4.87
CA LEU A 60 11.70 -3.26 -5.01
C LEU A 60 11.30 -3.44 -6.47
N TRP A 61 10.29 -4.27 -6.70
CA TRP A 61 9.81 -4.62 -8.04
C TRP A 61 8.36 -4.19 -8.19
N LYS A 62 7.91 -3.73 -9.37
CA LYS A 62 6.50 -3.40 -9.58
C LYS A 62 5.67 -4.68 -9.78
N VAL A 63 4.63 -4.86 -8.96
CA VAL A 63 3.64 -5.95 -9.10
C VAL A 63 2.63 -5.56 -10.15
N GLY A 64 2.31 -6.48 -11.05
CA GLY A 64 1.38 -6.22 -12.15
C GLY A 64 2.03 -6.22 -13.51
N ALA A 65 3.28 -6.66 -13.58
CA ALA A 65 3.93 -6.89 -14.84
C ALA A 65 4.25 -8.41 -15.01
N GLY A 66 3.30 -9.28 -14.64
CA GLY A 66 3.40 -10.73 -14.86
C GLY A 66 2.70 -11.21 -16.14
N THR A 67 2.44 -10.31 -17.10
CA THR A 67 1.85 -10.67 -18.39
C THR A 67 2.87 -10.43 -19.49
N VAL A 68 2.76 -11.09 -20.64
CA VAL A 68 3.65 -10.77 -21.79
C VAL A 68 3.59 -9.27 -22.16
N VAL A 69 2.50 -8.59 -21.83
CA VAL A 69 2.25 -7.18 -22.20
C VAL A 69 2.70 -6.16 -21.16
N ASP A 70 2.99 -6.58 -19.94
CA ASP A 70 3.57 -5.76 -18.88
C ASP A 70 4.49 -6.74 -18.13
N PRO A 71 5.83 -6.68 -18.27
CA PRO A 71 6.82 -7.56 -17.60
C PRO A 71 7.40 -6.95 -16.29
N ALA A 72 7.69 -7.76 -15.27
CA ALA A 72 8.16 -7.33 -13.95
C ALA A 72 9.41 -6.46 -14.11
N VAL A 73 9.39 -5.26 -13.52
CA VAL A 73 10.52 -4.34 -13.58
C VAL A 73 10.98 -4.00 -12.18
N LYS A 74 12.29 -4.13 -11.96
CA LYS A 74 12.96 -3.56 -10.80
C LYS A 74 12.83 -2.04 -10.85
N VAL A 75 12.11 -1.49 -9.89
CA VAL A 75 11.88 -0.03 -9.78
C VAL A 75 12.80 0.62 -8.75
N GLY A 76 13.42 -0.16 -7.87
CA GLY A 76 14.33 0.38 -6.87
C GLY A 76 14.83 -0.65 -5.87
N THR A 77 15.12 -0.16 -4.67
CA THR A 77 15.44 -0.97 -3.49
C THR A 77 14.61 -0.52 -2.31
N TRP A 78 14.46 -1.40 -1.33
CA TRP A 78 13.81 -1.10 -0.07
C TRP A 78 14.72 -1.46 1.09
N SER A 79 14.54 -0.79 2.22
CA SER A 79 15.12 -1.15 3.50
C SER A 79 14.19 -0.83 4.65
N THR A 80 14.39 -1.49 5.78
CA THR A 80 13.55 -1.35 6.98
C THR A 80 14.42 -1.12 8.21
N SER A 81 13.92 -0.30 9.13
CA SER A 81 14.52 -0.07 10.43
C SER A 81 13.41 0.22 11.44
N ALA A 82 13.21 -0.69 12.40
CA ALA A 82 12.08 -0.68 13.31
C ALA A 82 10.74 -0.54 12.57
N HIS A 83 10.08 0.61 12.69
CA HIS A 83 8.79 0.92 12.07
C HIS A 83 8.92 1.64 10.73
N ASN A 84 10.13 2.04 10.34
CA ASN A 84 10.34 2.81 9.12
C ASN A 84 10.72 1.89 7.97
N VAL A 85 10.14 2.16 6.82
CA VAL A 85 10.53 1.59 5.53
C VAL A 85 11.00 2.72 4.63
N THR A 86 12.14 2.50 3.97
CA THR A 86 12.75 3.43 3.03
C THR A 86 12.77 2.78 1.66
N TYR A 87 12.18 3.43 0.65
CA TYR A 87 12.36 3.07 -0.75
C TYR A 87 13.32 4.03 -1.43
N ASP A 88 14.22 3.48 -2.22
CA ASP A 88 15.12 4.21 -3.08
C ASP A 88 14.85 3.82 -4.53
N TYR A 89 14.26 4.75 -5.29
CA TYR A 89 13.96 4.61 -6.71
C TYR A 89 15.10 5.14 -7.61
N GLY A 90 16.30 5.34 -7.06
CA GLY A 90 17.44 5.90 -7.77
C GLY A 90 17.20 7.36 -8.14
N THR A 91 17.11 7.66 -9.45
CA THR A 91 16.83 9.03 -9.93
C THR A 91 15.44 9.52 -9.54
N GLY A 92 14.52 8.61 -9.19
CA GLY A 92 13.21 8.96 -8.66
C GLY A 92 13.22 9.49 -7.22
N GLY A 93 14.36 9.36 -6.52
CA GLY A 93 14.54 9.81 -5.15
C GLY A 93 14.36 8.72 -4.11
N THR A 94 14.65 9.09 -2.87
CA THR A 94 14.58 8.23 -1.68
C THR A 94 13.50 8.76 -0.74
N TYR A 95 12.62 7.87 -0.30
CA TYR A 95 11.46 8.21 0.53
C TYR A 95 11.37 7.25 1.70
N THR A 96 11.09 7.79 2.89
CA THR A 96 10.92 7.01 4.12
C THR A 96 9.55 7.26 4.70
N TRP A 97 8.87 6.18 5.08
CA TRP A 97 7.58 6.22 5.75
C TRP A 97 7.62 5.37 7.02
N THR A 98 6.85 5.77 8.01
CA THR A 98 6.53 4.92 9.17
C THR A 98 5.36 4.02 8.79
N LEU A 99 5.49 2.73 9.04
CA LEU A 99 4.45 1.74 8.82
C LEU A 99 3.53 1.68 10.03
N HIS A 100 2.23 1.75 9.76
CA HIS A 100 1.18 1.55 10.73
C HIS A 100 0.22 0.45 10.27
N LYS A 101 -0.51 -0.15 11.21
CA LYS A 101 -1.51 -1.18 10.93
C LYS A 101 -2.73 -1.03 11.82
N VAL A 102 -3.91 -1.13 11.20
CA VAL A 102 -5.21 -1.21 11.88
C VAL A 102 -6.03 -2.32 11.24
N GLY A 103 -6.31 -3.36 12.02
CA GLY A 103 -6.93 -4.58 11.48
C GLY A 103 -6.05 -5.20 10.40
N THR A 104 -6.56 -5.29 9.17
CA THR A 104 -5.85 -5.83 8.00
C THR A 104 -5.20 -4.77 7.12
N THR A 105 -5.47 -3.49 7.39
CA THR A 105 -5.00 -2.38 6.57
C THR A 105 -3.68 -1.85 7.11
N TYR A 106 -2.73 -1.67 6.21
CA TYR A 106 -1.44 -1.05 6.44
C TYR A 106 -1.46 0.39 5.93
N TYR A 107 -0.86 1.30 6.68
CA TYR A 107 -0.78 2.72 6.36
C TYR A 107 0.70 3.12 6.31
N PHE A 108 1.07 3.81 5.23
CA PHE A 108 2.38 4.41 5.03
C PHE A 108 2.28 5.88 5.40
N CYS A 109 2.90 6.25 6.51
CA CYS A 109 2.76 7.57 7.10
C CYS A 109 4.05 8.38 6.98
N ASN A 110 3.93 9.66 6.63
CA ASN A 110 4.99 10.65 6.82
C ASN A 110 4.65 11.47 8.07
N ALA A 111 5.39 11.22 9.16
CA ALA A 111 5.03 11.69 10.50
C ALA A 111 3.60 11.26 10.88
N SER A 112 2.66 12.21 10.98
CA SER A 112 1.26 11.95 11.35
C SER A 112 0.29 11.99 10.16
N SER A 113 0.81 12.10 8.94
CA SER A 113 0.00 12.19 7.72
C SER A 113 0.11 10.90 6.91
N GLU A 114 -1.03 10.31 6.54
CA GLU A 114 -1.06 9.18 5.61
C GLU A 114 -0.62 9.65 4.21
N VAL A 115 0.24 8.84 3.60
CA VAL A 115 0.67 8.99 2.21
C VAL A 115 -0.04 7.97 1.32
N ALA A 116 -0.15 6.73 1.80
CA ALA A 116 -0.86 5.65 1.15
C ALA A 116 -1.36 4.62 2.17
N SER A 117 -2.41 3.88 1.83
CA SER A 117 -2.88 2.74 2.62
C SER A 117 -3.33 1.59 1.73
N GLY A 118 -3.29 0.39 2.27
CA GLY A 118 -3.58 -0.82 1.52
C GLY A 118 -3.39 -2.11 2.30
N THR A 119 -3.18 -3.19 1.57
CA THR A 119 -3.02 -4.54 2.14
C THR A 119 -1.72 -5.16 1.69
N LEU A 120 -1.21 -6.08 2.50
CA LEU A 120 -0.11 -6.95 2.09
C LEU A 120 -0.68 -8.20 1.40
N GLY A 121 -0.02 -8.61 0.33
CA GLY A 121 -0.32 -9.82 -0.42
C GLY A 121 0.88 -10.74 -0.51
N THR A 122 0.66 -11.92 -1.11
CA THR A 122 1.73 -12.85 -1.45
C THR A 122 2.78 -12.15 -2.32
N LEU A 123 4.06 -12.44 -2.09
CA LEU A 123 5.16 -11.93 -2.90
C LEU A 123 4.87 -12.16 -4.39
N GLY A 124 4.99 -11.10 -5.20
CA GLY A 124 4.90 -11.18 -6.65
C GLY A 124 6.25 -11.53 -7.28
N ASP A 125 6.41 -11.19 -8.56
CA ASP A 125 7.63 -11.46 -9.32
C ASP A 125 8.84 -10.66 -8.78
N CYS A 126 10.00 -11.31 -8.81
CA CYS A 126 11.30 -10.78 -8.38
C CYS A 126 12.40 -11.00 -9.44
N SER A 127 12.00 -11.28 -10.69
CA SER A 127 12.89 -11.65 -11.80
C SER A 127 12.26 -11.37 -13.15
#